data_AF-A0A395H1D1-F1
#
_entry.id   AF-A0A395H1D1-F1
#
_cell.length_a   1.000
_cell.length_b   1.000
_cell.length_c   1.000
_cell.angle_alpha   90.00
_cell.angle_beta   90.00
_cell.angle_gamma   90.00
#
_symmetry.space_group_name_H-M   'P 1'
#
loop_
_entity.id
_entity.type
_entity.pdbx_description
1 polymer ?
#
loop_
_entity_poly.entity_id
_entity_poly.type
_entity_poly.pdbx_seq_one_letter_code
_entity_poly.pdbx_strand_id
1 'polypeptide(L)'
;MTEESSNSCIACGWSPAKQKLCRYSSHVKLIYGASNRGVWSIGSDLILKERPDEGPKAEVKILSELAAHNDIPAPKLVRDWVDRDGRYFVLEERIDGQTLEEAWPSLSESQRLVIADQVVQVRNQLRKLTSTAIQGVDHGPCFPALLFFDYKPRGPFHSDAELWDALSRTLHDPPRKTFPTKALESLKKRLPPCEPYVLTHCDLNMGNIMVKDGELAGILDWEYAAYYPIWYEYVSAAWGWTDMDAEWKKLLRQRMDVHEDAKEFWTDLYNLREYPKLDKKGQEVLEKLLSD
;
A
#
# COMPACT_ATOMS: atom_id res chain seq x y z
N MET A 1 -25.30 -5.16 -32.91
CA MET A 1 -24.87 -5.91 -31.71
C MET A 1 -26.08 -6.70 -31.26
N THR A 2 -26.06 -8.02 -31.41
CA THR A 2 -27.18 -8.90 -31.05
C THR A 2 -27.31 -8.95 -29.53
N GLU A 3 -28.54 -9.02 -29.02
CA GLU A 3 -28.89 -9.02 -27.58
C GLU A 3 -28.20 -10.11 -26.74
N GLU A 4 -27.56 -11.12 -27.37
CA GLU A 4 -26.83 -12.19 -26.68
C GLU A 4 -25.56 -11.72 -25.95
N SER A 5 -24.97 -10.58 -26.33
CA SER A 5 -23.75 -10.10 -25.65
C SER A 5 -24.00 -9.53 -24.26
N SER A 6 -25.25 -9.21 -23.89
CA SER A 6 -25.53 -8.51 -22.62
C SER A 6 -25.55 -9.42 -21.39
N ASN A 7 -25.58 -10.75 -21.56
CA ASN A 7 -25.72 -11.71 -20.46
C ASN A 7 -24.52 -12.65 -20.29
N SER A 8 -23.41 -12.42 -21.00
CA SER A 8 -22.20 -13.24 -20.84
C SER A 8 -21.37 -12.77 -19.65
N CYS A 9 -20.74 -13.70 -18.94
CA CYS A 9 -19.82 -13.38 -17.85
C CYS A 9 -18.67 -12.52 -18.38
N ILE A 10 -18.44 -11.36 -17.76
CA ILE A 10 -17.38 -10.42 -18.18
C ILE A 10 -15.97 -11.03 -18.06
N ALA A 11 -15.76 -11.93 -17.09
CA ALA A 11 -14.44 -12.49 -16.80
C ALA A 11 -14.02 -13.59 -17.77
N CYS A 12 -14.96 -14.44 -18.21
CA CYS A 12 -14.63 -15.61 -19.05
C CYS A 12 -15.40 -15.66 -20.38
N GLY A 13 -16.30 -14.72 -20.64
CA GLY A 13 -17.12 -14.67 -21.84
C GLY A 13 -18.18 -15.77 -21.94
N TRP A 14 -18.45 -16.50 -20.85
CA TRP A 14 -19.43 -17.59 -20.88
C TRP A 14 -20.86 -17.08 -20.80
N SER A 15 -21.66 -17.45 -21.80
CA SER A 15 -23.11 -17.30 -21.75
C SER A 15 -23.75 -18.29 -20.76
N PRO A 16 -24.94 -17.98 -20.20
CA PRO A 16 -25.69 -18.92 -19.36
C PRO A 16 -26.00 -20.25 -20.05
N ALA A 17 -26.19 -20.26 -21.37
CA ALA A 17 -26.41 -21.48 -22.14
C ALA A 17 -25.19 -22.42 -22.12
N LYS A 18 -23.99 -21.87 -22.38
CA LYS A 18 -22.71 -22.61 -22.28
C LYS A 18 -22.51 -23.18 -20.87
N GLN A 19 -22.85 -22.41 -19.83
CA GLN A 19 -22.71 -22.85 -18.45
C GLN A 19 -23.63 -24.05 -18.12
N LYS A 20 -24.88 -24.05 -18.61
CA LYS A 20 -25.83 -25.17 -18.39
C LYS A 20 -25.40 -26.49 -19.04
N LEU A 21 -24.66 -26.43 -20.15
CA LEU A 21 -24.24 -27.61 -20.91
C LEU A 21 -22.87 -28.14 -20.50
N CYS A 22 -22.10 -27.37 -19.73
CA CYS A 22 -20.76 -27.75 -19.32
C CYS A 22 -20.73 -28.39 -17.94
N ARG A 23 -20.02 -29.50 -17.81
CA ARG A 23 -19.75 -30.18 -16.53
C ARG A 23 -18.33 -29.98 -16.00
N TYR A 24 -17.49 -29.25 -16.74
CA TYR A 24 -16.12 -28.94 -16.32
C TYR A 24 -16.13 -27.94 -15.16
N SER A 25 -15.39 -28.26 -14.10
CA SER A 25 -15.11 -27.36 -12.98
C SER A 25 -13.65 -26.92 -13.04
N SER A 26 -13.42 -25.62 -13.18
CA SER A 26 -12.08 -25.06 -13.32
C SER A 26 -11.36 -24.96 -11.96
N HIS A 27 -10.09 -25.34 -11.95
CA HIS A 27 -9.15 -24.99 -10.88
C HIS A 27 -8.41 -23.67 -11.15
N VAL A 28 -8.70 -23.03 -12.29
CA VAL A 28 -8.33 -21.65 -12.59
C VAL A 28 -9.55 -20.77 -12.32
N LYS A 29 -9.51 -19.93 -11.28
CA LYS A 29 -10.67 -19.15 -10.82
C LYS A 29 -10.29 -17.70 -10.62
N LEU A 30 -11.09 -16.77 -11.13
CA LEU A 30 -11.00 -15.37 -10.73
C LEU A 30 -11.46 -15.28 -9.27
N ILE A 31 -10.56 -14.88 -8.38
CA ILE A 31 -10.81 -14.78 -6.94
C ILE A 31 -10.95 -13.33 -6.47
N TYR A 32 -10.43 -12.37 -7.25
CA TYR A 32 -10.62 -10.94 -7.01
C TYR A 32 -10.65 -10.19 -8.34
N GLY A 33 -11.48 -9.16 -8.43
CA GLY A 33 -11.55 -8.29 -9.58
C GLY A 33 -11.98 -6.88 -9.18
N ALA A 34 -11.23 -5.89 -9.66
CA ALA A 34 -11.52 -4.48 -9.41
C ALA A 34 -11.13 -3.64 -10.63
N SER A 35 -12.07 -2.84 -11.13
CA SER A 35 -11.89 -2.05 -12.35
C SER A 35 -11.44 -2.93 -13.53
N ASN A 36 -10.22 -2.74 -14.04
CA ASN A 36 -9.61 -3.47 -15.16
C ASN A 36 -8.52 -4.46 -14.72
N ARG A 37 -8.47 -4.78 -13.41
CA ARG A 37 -7.53 -5.71 -12.78
C ARG A 37 -8.24 -7.00 -12.35
N GLY A 38 -7.53 -8.12 -12.42
CA GLY A 38 -8.01 -9.42 -11.98
C GLY A 38 -6.91 -10.22 -11.28
N VAL A 39 -7.30 -11.01 -10.28
CA VAL A 39 -6.43 -11.98 -9.61
C VAL A 39 -7.04 -13.36 -9.74
N TRP A 40 -6.26 -14.28 -10.30
CA TRP A 40 -6.67 -15.63 -10.62
C TRP A 40 -5.91 -16.62 -9.75
N SER A 41 -6.65 -17.50 -9.09
CA SER A 41 -6.11 -18.72 -8.52
C SER A 41 -5.79 -19.71 -9.64
N ILE A 42 -4.60 -20.31 -9.65
CA ILE A 42 -4.23 -21.40 -10.55
C ILE A 42 -3.84 -22.61 -9.69
N GLY A 43 -4.78 -23.54 -9.52
CA GLY A 43 -4.58 -24.69 -8.65
C GLY A 43 -4.34 -24.29 -7.19
N SER A 44 -3.51 -25.07 -6.49
CA SER A 44 -3.12 -24.86 -5.10
C SER A 44 -1.82 -24.06 -4.93
N ASP A 45 -1.11 -23.75 -6.02
CA ASP A 45 0.31 -23.38 -5.91
C ASP A 45 0.61 -21.99 -6.49
N LEU A 46 -0.28 -21.45 -7.34
CA LEU A 46 0.01 -20.24 -8.10
C LEU A 46 -1.11 -19.21 -8.06
N ILE A 47 -0.72 -17.95 -8.07
CA ILE A 47 -1.57 -16.77 -8.25
C ILE A 47 -1.12 -16.04 -9.51
N LEU A 48 -2.08 -15.68 -10.36
CA LEU A 48 -1.85 -14.84 -11.54
C LEU A 48 -2.59 -13.52 -11.38
N LYS A 49 -1.84 -12.42 -11.31
CA LYS A 49 -2.36 -11.06 -11.34
C LYS A 49 -2.34 -10.54 -12.77
N GLU A 50 -3.39 -9.86 -13.16
CA GLU A 50 -3.58 -9.34 -14.50
C GLU A 50 -4.09 -7.90 -14.45
N ARG A 51 -3.48 -7.01 -15.23
CA ARG A 51 -3.90 -5.60 -15.37
C ARG A 51 -3.43 -5.04 -16.72
N PRO A 52 -3.87 -3.84 -17.16
CA PRO A 52 -3.22 -3.19 -18.29
C PRO A 52 -1.76 -2.86 -17.96
N ASP A 53 -0.89 -2.79 -18.97
CA ASP A 53 0.49 -2.33 -18.85
C ASP A 53 0.57 -0.78 -18.72
N GLU A 54 -0.20 -0.25 -17.79
CA GLU A 54 -0.35 1.17 -17.51
C GLU A 54 -0.01 1.38 -16.04
N GLY A 55 1.26 1.69 -15.76
CA GLY A 55 1.72 1.99 -14.40
C GLY A 55 2.98 1.22 -13.97
N PRO A 56 3.48 1.52 -12.76
CA PRO A 56 4.73 0.98 -12.24
C PRO A 56 4.68 -0.54 -12.08
N LYS A 57 5.79 -1.21 -12.35
CA LYS A 57 6.00 -2.64 -12.06
C LYS A 57 6.76 -2.82 -10.74
N ALA A 58 6.38 -2.02 -9.73
CA ALA A 58 7.07 -1.94 -8.45
C ALA A 58 7.04 -3.27 -7.71
N GLU A 59 5.88 -3.94 -7.64
CA GLU A 59 5.73 -5.25 -6.99
C GLU A 59 6.77 -6.27 -7.49
N VAL A 60 6.92 -6.44 -8.80
CA VAL A 60 7.89 -7.40 -9.38
C VAL A 60 9.33 -7.08 -8.99
N LYS A 61 9.68 -5.79 -8.97
CA LYS A 61 11.02 -5.34 -8.56
C LYS A 61 11.25 -5.62 -7.08
N ILE A 62 10.25 -5.36 -6.24
CA ILE A 62 10.30 -5.63 -4.80
C ILE A 62 10.41 -7.12 -4.53
N LEU A 63 9.56 -7.95 -5.12
CA LEU A 63 9.61 -9.40 -4.95
C LEU A 63 10.95 -9.99 -5.42
N SER A 64 11.54 -9.43 -6.49
CA SER A 64 12.88 -9.82 -6.94
C SER A 64 13.97 -9.44 -5.95
N GLU A 65 13.89 -8.28 -5.29
CA GLU A 65 14.83 -7.88 -4.23
C GLU A 65 14.66 -8.78 -2.99
N LEU A 66 13.42 -9.01 -2.58
CA LEU A 66 13.08 -9.84 -1.42
C LEU A 66 13.42 -11.32 -1.61
N ALA A 67 13.64 -11.80 -2.84
CA ALA A 67 14.09 -13.16 -3.09
C ALA A 67 15.44 -13.50 -2.44
N ALA A 68 16.27 -12.50 -2.11
CA ALA A 68 17.51 -12.67 -1.36
C ALA A 68 17.29 -12.78 0.18
N HIS A 69 16.07 -12.57 0.66
CA HIS A 69 15.71 -12.44 2.08
C HIS A 69 14.69 -13.51 2.50
N ASN A 70 15.18 -14.73 2.78
CA ASN A 70 14.33 -15.88 3.13
C ASN A 70 13.51 -15.72 4.41
N ASP A 71 13.85 -14.76 5.28
CA ASP A 71 13.15 -14.45 6.52
C ASP A 71 11.97 -13.49 6.32
N ILE A 72 11.78 -12.95 5.11
CA ILE A 72 10.65 -12.11 4.74
C ILE A 72 9.64 -12.98 3.98
N PRO A 73 8.45 -13.27 4.56
CA PRO A 73 7.48 -14.17 3.95
C PRO A 73 6.64 -13.46 2.87
N ALA A 74 7.25 -13.18 1.73
CA ALA A 74 6.60 -12.60 0.54
C ALA A 74 6.33 -13.69 -0.54
N PRO A 75 5.37 -13.48 -1.46
CA PRO A 75 5.19 -14.35 -2.62
C PRO A 75 6.47 -14.44 -3.44
N LYS A 76 6.83 -15.64 -3.90
CA LYS A 76 7.96 -15.77 -4.81
C LYS A 76 7.48 -15.50 -6.23
N LEU A 77 8.16 -14.57 -6.89
CA LEU A 77 7.93 -14.29 -8.30
C LEU A 77 8.34 -15.50 -9.14
N VAL A 78 7.40 -16.02 -9.95
CA VAL A 78 7.69 -17.04 -10.94
C VAL A 78 8.06 -16.39 -12.27
N ARG A 79 7.23 -15.44 -12.72
CA ARG A 79 7.44 -14.71 -14.00
C ARG A 79 6.49 -13.53 -14.11
N ASP A 80 6.92 -12.47 -14.79
CA ASP A 80 6.05 -11.44 -15.35
C ASP A 80 6.22 -11.33 -16.88
N TRP A 81 5.18 -10.84 -17.57
CA TRP A 81 5.25 -10.54 -19.00
C TRP A 81 4.18 -9.54 -19.45
N VAL A 82 4.44 -8.89 -20.57
CA VAL A 82 3.46 -8.07 -21.30
C VAL A 82 3.02 -8.86 -22.53
N ASP A 83 1.72 -9.07 -22.67
CA ASP A 83 1.14 -9.70 -23.85
C ASP A 83 0.94 -8.68 -25.00
N ARG A 84 0.69 -9.17 -26.20
CA ARG A 84 0.63 -8.38 -27.44
C ARG A 84 -0.45 -7.29 -27.44
N ASP A 85 -1.49 -7.48 -26.64
CA ASP A 85 -2.60 -6.55 -26.47
C ASP A 85 -2.37 -5.50 -25.36
N GLY A 86 -1.17 -5.45 -24.79
CA GLY A 86 -0.81 -4.50 -23.74
C GLY A 86 -1.32 -4.89 -22.35
N ARG A 87 -1.71 -6.15 -22.14
CA ARG A 87 -1.99 -6.70 -20.81
C ARG A 87 -0.69 -7.12 -20.13
N TYR A 88 -0.58 -6.81 -18.85
CA TYR A 88 0.55 -7.18 -18.00
C TYR A 88 0.12 -8.24 -17.01
N PHE A 89 0.93 -9.29 -16.93
CA PHE A 89 0.70 -10.46 -16.10
C PHE A 89 1.85 -10.65 -15.11
N VAL A 90 1.50 -11.00 -13.88
CA VAL A 90 2.45 -11.40 -12.84
C VAL A 90 2.01 -12.75 -12.30
N LEU A 91 2.87 -13.75 -12.41
CA LEU A 91 2.68 -15.09 -11.87
C LEU A 91 3.61 -15.26 -10.66
N GLU A 92 3.02 -15.60 -9.52
CA GLU A 92 3.70 -15.77 -8.24
C GLU A 92 3.24 -17.04 -7.51
N GLU A 93 4.07 -17.54 -6.60
CA GLU A 93 3.70 -18.65 -5.71
C GLU A 93 2.56 -18.22 -4.78
N ARG A 94 1.56 -19.10 -4.61
CA ARG A 94 0.50 -18.92 -3.63
C ARG A 94 1.07 -19.09 -2.22
N ILE A 95 0.75 -18.15 -1.35
CA ILE A 95 0.90 -18.33 0.10
C ILE A 95 -0.31 -19.13 0.60
N ASP A 96 -0.05 -20.28 1.22
CA ASP A 96 -1.09 -21.14 1.77
C ASP A 96 -1.68 -20.56 3.06
N GLY A 97 -2.99 -20.68 3.22
CA GLY A 97 -3.75 -20.06 4.30
C GLY A 97 -4.93 -19.21 3.81
N GLN A 98 -5.45 -18.40 4.71
CA GLN A 98 -6.55 -17.44 4.47
C GLN A 98 -6.07 -16.04 4.85
N THR A 99 -6.77 -14.99 4.40
CA THR A 99 -6.40 -13.63 4.82
C THR A 99 -6.68 -13.44 6.31
N LEU A 100 -6.00 -12.49 6.94
CA LEU A 100 -6.27 -12.11 8.33
C LEU A 100 -7.70 -11.58 8.46
N GLU A 101 -8.21 -10.89 7.43
CA GLU A 101 -9.60 -10.43 7.37
C GLU A 101 -10.59 -11.58 7.50
N GLU A 102 -10.38 -12.67 6.74
CA GLU A 102 -11.22 -13.87 6.78
C GLU A 102 -11.09 -14.62 8.11
N ALA A 103 -9.87 -14.71 8.65
CA ALA A 103 -9.60 -15.44 9.89
C ALA A 103 -10.06 -14.70 11.16
N TRP A 104 -10.05 -13.36 11.15
CA TRP A 104 -10.18 -12.52 12.34
C TRP A 104 -11.31 -12.92 13.30
N PRO A 105 -12.55 -13.20 12.82
CA PRO A 105 -13.66 -13.55 13.71
C PRO A 105 -13.44 -14.85 14.48
N SER A 106 -12.59 -15.74 13.96
CA SER A 106 -12.29 -17.05 14.55
C SER A 106 -11.02 -17.09 15.41
N LEU A 107 -10.13 -16.10 15.25
CA LEU A 107 -8.87 -16.03 15.99
C LEU A 107 -9.11 -15.66 17.45
N SER A 108 -8.44 -16.38 18.36
CA SER A 108 -8.36 -15.98 19.76
C SER A 108 -7.58 -14.67 19.91
N GLU A 109 -7.79 -13.97 21.03
CA GLU A 109 -6.99 -12.78 21.35
C GLU A 109 -5.49 -13.09 21.34
N SER A 110 -5.06 -14.22 21.91
CA SER A 110 -3.66 -14.64 21.91
C SER A 110 -3.10 -14.84 20.50
N GLN A 111 -3.86 -15.43 19.58
CA GLN A 111 -3.42 -15.60 18.19
C GLN A 111 -3.29 -14.25 17.48
N ARG A 112 -4.24 -13.32 17.67
CA ARG A 112 -4.15 -11.97 17.11
C ARG A 112 -2.90 -11.23 17.61
N LEU A 113 -2.56 -11.39 18.89
CA LEU A 113 -1.33 -10.82 19.46
C LEU A 113 -0.08 -11.41 18.81
N VAL A 114 0.00 -12.74 18.68
CA VAL A 114 1.12 -13.44 18.04
C VAL A 114 1.31 -13.00 16.59
N ILE A 115 0.23 -12.94 15.80
CA ILE A 115 0.29 -12.51 14.40
C ILE A 115 0.78 -11.05 14.32
N ALA A 116 0.30 -10.17 15.19
CA ALA A 116 0.77 -8.79 15.24
C ALA A 116 2.28 -8.69 15.58
N ASP A 117 2.75 -9.49 16.53
CA ASP A 117 4.18 -9.56 16.89
C ASP A 117 5.03 -10.07 15.71
N GLN A 118 4.56 -11.09 14.99
CA GLN A 118 5.23 -11.63 13.79
C GLN A 118 5.28 -10.60 12.66
N VAL A 119 4.20 -9.86 12.39
CA VAL A 119 4.20 -8.80 11.36
C VAL A 119 5.17 -7.68 11.73
N VAL A 120 5.25 -7.29 13.01
CA VAL A 120 6.26 -6.31 13.47
C VAL A 120 7.69 -6.85 13.36
N GLN A 121 7.90 -8.15 13.61
CA GLN A 121 9.19 -8.77 13.40
C GLN A 121 9.62 -8.69 11.92
N VAL A 122 8.72 -8.99 10.98
CA VAL A 122 9.00 -8.86 9.53
C VAL A 122 9.30 -7.40 9.18
N ARG A 123 8.50 -6.45 9.68
CA ARG A 123 8.76 -5.01 9.52
C ARG A 123 10.15 -4.61 10.02
N ASN A 124 10.59 -5.15 11.15
CA ASN A 124 11.92 -4.87 11.69
C ASN A 124 13.05 -5.47 10.83
N GLN A 125 12.80 -6.55 10.10
CA GLN A 125 13.74 -7.06 9.08
C GLN A 125 13.78 -6.12 7.86
N LEU A 126 12.61 -5.69 7.36
CA LEU A 126 12.53 -4.72 6.27
C LEU A 126 13.29 -3.43 6.59
N ARG A 127 13.20 -2.96 7.85
CA ARG A 127 13.93 -1.76 8.31
C ARG A 127 15.45 -1.88 8.31
N LYS A 128 16.01 -3.08 8.17
CA LYS A 128 17.46 -3.27 8.00
C LYS A 128 17.90 -2.97 6.57
N LEU A 129 16.97 -3.02 5.61
CA LEU A 129 17.19 -2.64 4.23
C LEU A 129 17.02 -1.14 4.13
N THR A 130 18.14 -0.43 3.98
CA THR A 130 18.17 1.03 3.94
C THR A 130 18.59 1.55 2.57
N SER A 131 18.28 2.81 2.33
CA SER A 131 18.64 3.55 1.13
C SER A 131 19.14 4.94 1.49
N THR A 132 19.90 5.56 0.60
CA THR A 132 20.37 6.94 0.72
C THR A 132 19.32 7.98 0.31
N ALA A 133 18.16 7.53 -0.18
CA ALA A 133 17.05 8.38 -0.59
C ALA A 133 15.69 7.71 -0.35
N ILE A 134 14.65 8.52 -0.31
CA ILE A 134 13.25 8.10 -0.44
C ILE A 134 13.01 7.76 -1.91
N GLN A 135 12.94 6.48 -2.25
CA GLN A 135 12.93 5.99 -3.64
C GLN A 135 12.40 4.56 -3.75
N GLY A 136 12.06 4.12 -4.96
CA GLY A 136 11.83 2.72 -5.30
C GLY A 136 13.09 1.87 -5.14
N VAL A 137 12.93 0.55 -5.07
CA VAL A 137 14.08 -0.39 -5.01
C VAL A 137 14.94 -0.39 -6.27
N ASP A 138 14.41 0.11 -7.38
CA ASP A 138 15.14 0.35 -8.62
C ASP A 138 15.80 1.73 -8.68
N HIS A 139 15.89 2.44 -7.56
CA HIS A 139 16.35 3.83 -7.46
C HIS A 139 15.49 4.83 -8.24
N GLY A 140 14.28 4.44 -8.64
CA GLY A 140 13.31 5.29 -9.30
C GLY A 140 12.39 6.03 -8.31
N PRO A 141 11.41 6.78 -8.83
CA PRO A 141 10.37 7.39 -8.01
C PRO A 141 9.54 6.34 -7.25
N CYS A 142 9.08 6.68 -6.05
CA CYS A 142 8.10 5.90 -5.28
C CYS A 142 6.71 6.57 -5.30
N PHE A 143 5.73 6.01 -4.59
CA PHE A 143 4.34 6.50 -4.56
C PHE A 143 3.94 6.92 -3.13
N PRO A 144 4.47 8.04 -2.60
CA PRO A 144 4.19 8.52 -1.24
C PRO A 144 2.80 9.16 -1.12
N ALA A 145 1.74 8.39 -1.39
CA ALA A 145 0.37 8.87 -1.43
C ALA A 145 -0.09 9.48 -0.09
N LEU A 146 0.48 9.03 1.04
CA LEU A 146 0.19 9.60 2.36
C LEU A 146 0.61 11.07 2.45
N LEU A 147 1.67 11.48 1.76
CA LEU A 147 2.21 12.84 1.87
C LEU A 147 1.71 13.78 0.78
N PHE A 148 1.44 13.26 -0.43
CA PHE A 148 1.10 14.10 -1.58
C PHE A 148 -0.38 14.06 -1.96
N PHE A 149 -1.14 13.07 -1.48
CA PHE A 149 -2.57 12.87 -1.78
C PHE A 149 -2.91 12.76 -3.28
N ASP A 150 -1.91 12.67 -4.14
CA ASP A 150 -2.02 12.27 -5.54
C ASP A 150 -1.17 11.01 -5.74
N TYR A 151 -1.77 9.94 -6.27
CA TYR A 151 -1.11 8.64 -6.52
C TYR A 151 -0.10 8.72 -7.68
N LYS A 152 0.76 9.74 -7.64
CA LYS A 152 1.76 10.05 -8.65
C LYS A 152 3.14 9.64 -8.16
N PRO A 153 4.04 9.26 -9.09
CA PRO A 153 5.43 9.00 -8.77
C PRO A 153 6.12 10.26 -8.25
N ARG A 154 6.91 10.13 -7.18
CA ARG A 154 7.69 11.20 -6.54
C ARG A 154 9.09 10.73 -6.18
N GLY A 155 10.02 11.67 -6.09
CA GLY A 155 11.41 11.40 -5.78
C GLY A 155 12.22 10.88 -6.99
N PRO A 156 13.42 10.33 -6.77
CA PRO A 156 14.07 10.16 -5.46
C PRO A 156 14.25 11.46 -4.66
N PHE A 157 14.12 11.40 -3.34
CA PHE A 157 14.46 12.51 -2.44
C PHE A 157 15.64 12.13 -1.54
N HIS A 158 16.74 12.86 -1.63
CA HIS A 158 18.01 12.56 -0.94
C HIS A 158 18.15 13.29 0.40
N SER A 159 17.16 14.08 0.78
CA SER A 159 17.14 14.79 2.06
C SER A 159 15.73 15.23 2.45
N ASP A 160 15.56 15.51 3.73
CA ASP A 160 14.33 16.10 4.29
C ASP A 160 14.04 17.47 3.64
N ALA A 161 15.08 18.19 3.20
CA ALA A 161 14.94 19.46 2.49
C ALA A 161 14.33 19.28 1.09
N GLU A 162 14.75 18.25 0.34
CA GLU A 162 14.17 17.93 -0.98
C GLU A 162 12.73 17.46 -0.87
N LEU A 163 12.43 16.59 0.11
CA LEU A 163 11.07 16.16 0.40
C LEU A 163 10.19 17.37 0.76
N TRP A 164 10.67 18.24 1.65
CA TRP A 164 9.94 19.44 2.06
C TRP A 164 9.69 20.39 0.89
N ASP A 165 10.69 20.64 0.04
CA ASP A 165 10.56 21.49 -1.14
C ASP A 165 9.45 20.97 -2.07
N ALA A 166 9.39 19.65 -2.29
CA ALA A 166 8.31 19.02 -3.04
C ALA A 166 6.94 19.13 -2.35
N LEU A 167 6.85 18.91 -1.04
CA LEU A 167 5.60 19.01 -0.27
C LEU A 167 5.07 20.44 -0.25
N SER A 168 5.94 21.42 -0.02
CA SER A 168 5.56 22.84 0.06
C SER A 168 4.87 23.33 -1.20
N ARG A 169 5.28 22.84 -2.38
CA ARG A 169 4.65 23.14 -3.67
C ARG A 169 3.21 22.63 -3.79
N THR A 170 2.79 21.64 -3.01
CA THR A 170 1.39 21.17 -3.03
C THR A 170 0.42 22.17 -2.39
N LEU A 171 0.94 22.95 -1.43
CA LEU A 171 0.21 24.00 -0.70
C LEU A 171 0.43 25.37 -1.35
N HIS A 172 1.65 25.64 -1.82
CA HIS A 172 2.10 26.94 -2.34
C HIS A 172 2.64 26.81 -3.77
N ASP A 173 1.80 27.12 -4.76
CA ASP A 173 2.12 27.12 -6.19
C ASP A 173 1.61 28.42 -6.84
N PRO A 174 2.27 29.57 -6.63
CA PRO A 174 1.81 30.84 -7.18
C PRO A 174 1.82 30.86 -8.72
N PRO A 175 0.85 31.53 -9.37
CA PRO A 175 -0.25 32.30 -8.78
C PRO A 175 -1.48 31.46 -8.42
N ARG A 176 -1.46 30.13 -8.62
CA ARG A 176 -2.63 29.25 -8.45
C ARG A 176 -3.02 29.06 -7.00
N LYS A 177 -2.03 28.89 -6.11
CA LYS A 177 -2.22 28.73 -4.67
C LYS A 177 -1.17 29.54 -3.92
N THR A 178 -1.60 30.45 -3.06
CA THR A 178 -0.70 31.30 -2.26
C THR A 178 -0.87 30.98 -0.79
N PHE A 179 -0.18 29.96 -0.29
CA PHE A 179 -0.17 29.62 1.14
C PHE A 179 0.65 30.64 1.95
N PRO A 180 0.23 31.04 3.17
CA PRO A 180 0.99 31.99 3.99
C PRO A 180 2.40 31.48 4.34
N THR A 181 3.43 32.28 4.05
CA THR A 181 4.84 31.91 4.29
C THR A 181 5.10 31.57 5.75
N LYS A 182 4.52 32.32 6.71
CA LYS A 182 4.69 32.01 8.14
C LYS A 182 4.18 30.60 8.48
N ALA A 183 2.97 30.25 8.04
CA ALA A 183 2.41 28.93 8.29
C ALA A 183 3.23 27.81 7.60
N LEU A 184 3.79 28.09 6.42
CA LEU A 184 4.67 27.15 5.71
C LEU A 184 5.94 26.87 6.52
N GLU A 185 6.61 27.91 7.04
CA GLU A 185 7.79 27.75 7.89
C GLU A 185 7.47 27.04 9.22
N SER A 186 6.32 27.33 9.83
CA SER A 186 5.86 26.61 11.04
C SER A 186 5.60 25.14 10.73
N LEU A 187 4.98 24.81 9.60
CA LEU A 187 4.75 23.42 9.19
C LEU A 187 6.07 22.70 8.87
N LYS A 188 7.03 23.39 8.24
CA LYS A 188 8.37 22.84 7.96
C LYS A 188 9.08 22.38 9.22
N LYS A 189 9.04 23.19 10.28
CA LYS A 189 9.67 22.88 11.58
C LYS A 189 9.05 21.64 12.25
N ARG A 190 7.85 21.24 11.84
CA ARG A 190 7.12 20.09 12.37
C ARG A 190 7.33 18.83 11.54
N LEU A 191 8.01 18.91 10.39
CA LEU A 191 8.44 17.72 9.64
C LEU A 191 9.45 16.94 10.52
N PRO A 192 9.15 15.70 10.93
CA PRO A 192 10.09 14.90 11.70
C PRO A 192 11.28 14.47 10.85
N PRO A 193 12.43 14.15 11.47
CA PRO A 193 13.56 13.55 10.79
C PRO A 193 13.12 12.30 9.99
N CYS A 194 13.44 12.26 8.71
CA CYS A 194 13.01 11.15 7.86
C CYS A 194 14.00 9.99 7.84
N GLU A 195 15.28 10.23 8.12
CA GLU A 195 16.32 9.20 8.13
C GLU A 195 16.26 8.26 9.34
N PRO A 196 16.74 7.01 9.20
CA PRO A 196 17.17 6.38 7.96
C PRO A 196 15.99 6.07 7.03
N TYR A 197 16.21 6.11 5.72
CA TYR A 197 15.20 5.68 4.75
C TYR A 197 15.19 4.15 4.67
N VAL A 198 14.05 3.55 4.96
CA VAL A 198 13.92 2.11 5.18
C VAL A 198 12.89 1.50 4.24
N LEU A 199 13.11 0.24 3.85
CA LEU A 199 12.12 -0.50 3.08
C LEU A 199 10.84 -0.61 3.92
N THR A 200 9.73 -0.14 3.36
CA THR A 200 8.43 -0.04 4.02
C THR A 200 7.38 -0.64 3.09
N HIS A 201 6.44 -1.41 3.63
CA HIS A 201 5.41 -2.09 2.84
C HIS A 201 4.31 -1.11 2.41
N CYS A 202 3.98 -0.15 3.29
CA CYS A 202 2.97 0.90 3.12
C CYS A 202 1.51 0.42 3.16
N ASP A 203 1.23 -0.86 2.90
CA ASP A 203 -0.15 -1.38 2.89
C ASP A 203 -0.38 -2.66 3.72
N LEU A 204 0.01 -2.64 5.00
CA LEU A 204 -0.21 -3.75 5.94
C LEU A 204 -1.68 -3.86 6.41
N ASN A 205 -2.64 -3.87 5.50
CA ASN A 205 -4.07 -4.08 5.81
C ASN A 205 -4.38 -5.57 5.97
N MET A 206 -5.50 -5.90 6.61
CA MET A 206 -5.86 -7.30 6.91
C MET A 206 -6.00 -8.22 5.69
N GLY A 207 -6.39 -7.69 4.53
CA GLY A 207 -6.49 -8.46 3.29
C GLY A 207 -5.13 -8.89 2.74
N ASN A 208 -4.07 -8.17 3.10
CA ASN A 208 -2.69 -8.43 2.66
C ASN A 208 -1.88 -9.27 3.65
N ILE A 209 -2.44 -9.64 4.80
CA ILE A 209 -1.78 -10.52 5.77
C ILE A 209 -2.36 -11.92 5.62
N MET A 210 -1.53 -12.90 5.28
CA MET A 210 -1.92 -14.30 5.19
C MET A 210 -1.64 -15.01 6.50
N VAL A 211 -2.60 -15.82 6.96
CA VAL A 211 -2.50 -16.57 8.20
C VAL A 211 -2.82 -18.04 7.99
N LYS A 212 -2.12 -18.88 8.75
CA LYS A 212 -2.32 -20.32 8.78
C LYS A 212 -2.05 -20.83 10.19
N ASP A 213 -2.93 -21.70 10.69
CA ASP A 213 -2.81 -22.33 12.01
C ASP A 213 -2.63 -21.32 13.18
N GLY A 214 -3.14 -20.10 13.03
CA GLY A 214 -3.06 -19.03 14.05
C GLY A 214 -1.75 -18.23 14.03
N GLU A 215 -0.93 -18.38 13.00
CA GLU A 215 0.33 -17.68 12.79
C GLU A 215 0.38 -16.99 11.42
N LEU A 216 1.30 -16.03 11.27
CA LEU A 216 1.63 -15.37 10.01
C LEU A 216 2.20 -16.37 9.01
N ALA A 217 1.52 -16.54 7.88
CA ALA A 217 1.98 -17.34 6.75
C ALA A 217 2.70 -16.48 5.69
N GLY A 218 2.32 -15.21 5.56
CA GLY A 218 3.04 -14.24 4.73
C GLY A 218 2.32 -12.93 4.49
N ILE A 219 2.93 -12.07 3.68
CA ILE A 219 2.48 -10.70 3.39
C ILE A 219 2.38 -10.53 1.88
N LEU A 220 1.21 -10.11 1.40
CA LEU A 220 0.88 -9.91 -0.01
C LEU A 220 0.93 -8.43 -0.40
N ASP A 221 0.86 -8.20 -1.71
CA ASP A 221 0.64 -6.89 -2.34
C ASP A 221 1.70 -5.83 -2.00
N TRP A 222 2.88 -6.03 -2.61
CA TRP A 222 4.04 -5.17 -2.41
C TRP A 222 4.08 -3.99 -3.39
N GLU A 223 2.96 -3.62 -4.02
CA GLU A 223 2.95 -2.64 -5.13
C GLU A 223 3.35 -1.21 -4.70
N TYR A 224 3.16 -0.87 -3.42
CA TYR A 224 3.54 0.43 -2.84
C TYR A 224 4.84 0.42 -2.06
N ALA A 225 5.48 -0.74 -1.95
CA ALA A 225 6.69 -0.89 -1.16
C ALA A 225 7.86 -0.14 -1.81
N ALA A 226 8.60 0.59 -0.97
CA ALA A 226 9.76 1.39 -1.38
C ALA A 226 10.57 1.80 -0.14
N TYR A 227 11.65 2.53 -0.34
CA TYR A 227 12.36 3.19 0.76
C TYR A 227 11.65 4.50 1.12
N TYR A 228 11.19 4.60 2.36
CA TYR A 228 10.43 5.74 2.88
C TYR A 228 11.02 6.23 4.20
N PRO A 229 10.58 7.40 4.71
CA PRO A 229 10.92 7.85 6.05
C PRO A 229 10.67 6.78 7.12
N ILE A 230 11.52 6.74 8.15
CA ILE A 230 11.48 5.73 9.21
C ILE A 230 10.11 5.58 9.93
N TRP A 231 9.35 6.66 9.94
CA TRP A 231 8.03 6.78 10.57
C TRP A 231 6.86 6.47 9.63
N TYR A 232 7.09 6.26 8.33
CA TYR A 232 6.04 6.22 7.32
C TYR A 232 5.00 5.10 7.55
N GLU A 233 5.44 3.88 7.89
CA GLU A 233 4.53 2.76 8.21
C GLU A 233 3.69 3.02 9.47
N TYR A 234 4.28 3.70 10.47
CA TYR A 234 3.56 4.03 11.71
C TYR A 234 2.39 4.97 11.43
N VAL A 235 2.63 5.96 10.56
CA VAL A 235 1.61 6.88 10.06
C VAL A 235 0.59 6.12 9.20
N SER A 236 1.02 5.26 8.27
CA SER A 236 0.12 4.43 7.46
C SER A 236 -0.81 3.56 8.31
N ALA A 237 -0.33 3.04 9.44
CA ALA A 237 -1.10 2.25 10.38
C ALA A 237 -2.00 3.07 11.33
N ALA A 238 -2.22 4.36 11.06
CA ALA A 238 -3.07 5.19 11.90
C ALA A 238 -4.58 5.11 11.56
N TRP A 239 -4.92 4.52 10.42
CA TRP A 239 -6.30 4.35 9.93
C TRP A 239 -6.49 2.94 9.37
N GLY A 240 -7.74 2.46 9.43
CA GLY A 240 -8.17 1.22 8.80
C GLY A 240 -9.32 1.48 7.84
N TRP A 241 -9.51 0.57 6.88
CA TRP A 241 -10.56 0.64 5.86
C TRP A 241 -11.93 0.21 6.39
N THR A 242 -11.94 -0.67 7.39
CA THR A 242 -13.12 -1.20 8.08
C THR A 242 -12.91 -1.12 9.59
N ASP A 243 -13.96 -1.33 10.39
CA ASP A 243 -13.82 -1.37 11.86
C ASP A 243 -12.85 -2.48 12.29
N MET A 244 -12.88 -3.64 11.63
CA MET A 244 -11.94 -4.74 11.86
C MET A 244 -10.51 -4.35 11.51
N ASP A 245 -10.29 -3.72 10.35
CA ASP A 245 -8.96 -3.25 9.95
C ASP A 245 -8.45 -2.15 10.90
N ALA A 246 -9.34 -1.30 11.43
CA ALA A 246 -8.97 -0.32 12.44
C ALA A 246 -8.52 -0.98 13.77
N GLU A 247 -9.18 -2.06 14.20
CA GLU A 247 -8.74 -2.87 15.34
C GLU A 247 -7.36 -3.50 15.10
N TRP A 248 -7.16 -4.10 13.94
CA TRP A 248 -5.88 -4.68 13.52
C TRP A 248 -4.76 -3.62 13.51
N LYS A 249 -4.98 -2.49 12.83
CA LYS A 249 -4.00 -1.40 12.72
C LYS A 249 -3.67 -0.81 14.08
N LYS A 250 -4.65 -0.67 14.97
CA LYS A 250 -4.43 -0.27 16.36
C LYS A 250 -3.52 -1.27 17.09
N LEU A 251 -3.79 -2.56 16.94
CA LEU A 251 -3.01 -3.64 17.55
C LEU A 251 -1.55 -3.65 17.05
N LEU A 252 -1.38 -3.46 15.75
CA LEU A 252 -0.08 -3.40 15.09
C LEU A 252 0.72 -2.16 15.54
N ARG A 253 0.08 -0.99 15.57
CA ARG A 253 0.72 0.28 15.97
C ARG A 253 1.18 0.28 17.43
N GLN A 254 0.48 -0.43 18.33
CA GLN A 254 0.90 -0.61 19.73
C GLN A 254 2.26 -1.32 19.88
N ARG A 255 2.72 -2.04 18.84
CA ARG A 255 3.97 -2.80 18.82
C ARG A 255 5.08 -2.12 18.02
N MET A 256 4.78 -1.01 17.35
CA MET A 256 5.75 -0.26 16.57
C MET A 256 6.43 0.83 17.42
N ASP A 257 7.60 1.28 16.98
CA ASP A 257 8.21 2.50 17.52
C ASP A 257 7.25 3.68 17.37
N VAL A 258 7.15 4.50 18.42
CA VAL A 258 6.19 5.61 18.47
C VAL A 258 6.70 6.79 17.65
N HIS A 259 5.87 7.24 16.70
CA HIS A 259 6.11 8.42 15.87
C HIS A 259 4.87 9.34 15.86
N GLU A 260 4.41 9.76 17.05
CA GLU A 260 3.22 10.62 17.19
C GLU A 260 3.46 12.02 16.61
N ASP A 261 4.70 12.52 16.64
CA ASP A 261 5.11 13.75 15.95
C ASP A 261 4.88 13.67 14.43
N ALA A 262 5.23 12.55 13.80
CA ALA A 262 4.98 12.29 12.39
C ALA A 262 3.49 12.19 12.06
N LYS A 263 2.72 11.54 12.94
CA LYS A 263 1.27 11.44 12.79
C LYS A 263 0.58 12.80 12.95
N GLU A 264 1.03 13.63 13.89
CA GLU A 264 0.55 15.00 14.04
C GLU A 264 0.88 15.84 12.80
N PHE A 265 2.14 15.81 12.34
CA PHE A 265 2.55 16.49 11.11
C PHE A 265 1.68 16.10 9.92
N TRP A 266 1.49 14.79 9.72
CA TRP A 266 0.61 14.29 8.66
C TRP A 266 -0.83 14.77 8.83
N THR A 267 -1.34 14.79 10.06
CA THR A 267 -2.71 15.24 10.34
C THR A 267 -2.90 16.70 9.95
N ASP A 268 -1.94 17.57 10.27
CA ASP A 268 -1.99 18.97 9.86
C ASP A 268 -1.90 19.10 8.35
N LEU A 269 -0.96 18.41 7.71
CA LEU A 269 -0.81 18.38 6.25
C LEU A 269 -2.10 17.93 5.56
N TYR A 270 -2.74 16.87 6.06
CA TYR A 270 -4.01 16.35 5.56
C TYR A 270 -5.12 17.39 5.68
N ASN A 271 -5.28 18.05 6.83
CA ASN A 271 -6.30 19.08 7.02
C ASN A 271 -6.07 20.33 6.14
N LEU A 272 -4.84 20.55 5.68
CA LEU A 272 -4.47 21.66 4.78
C LEU A 272 -4.59 21.32 3.28
N ARG A 273 -4.79 20.05 2.91
CA ARG A 273 -4.72 19.57 1.51
C ARG A 273 -5.65 20.29 0.53
N GLU A 274 -6.81 20.75 1.02
CA GLU A 274 -7.83 21.43 0.23
C GLU A 274 -7.63 22.96 0.15
N TYR A 275 -6.52 23.50 0.67
CA TYR A 275 -6.24 24.95 0.62
C TYR A 275 -6.35 25.49 -0.83
N PRO A 276 -7.06 26.62 -1.05
CA PRO A 276 -7.60 27.56 -0.05
C PRO A 276 -8.99 27.23 0.51
N LYS A 277 -9.65 26.16 0.04
CA LYS A 277 -11.01 25.77 0.45
C LYS A 277 -10.96 24.86 1.69
N LEU A 278 -10.49 25.41 2.80
CA LEU A 278 -10.36 24.68 4.05
C LEU A 278 -11.71 24.52 4.76
N ASP A 279 -11.94 23.32 5.31
CA ASP A 279 -13.00 23.07 6.27
C ASP A 279 -12.65 23.66 7.66
N LYS A 280 -13.51 23.44 8.67
CA LYS A 280 -13.27 23.95 10.02
C LYS A 280 -11.94 23.47 10.62
N LYS A 281 -11.59 22.19 10.44
CA LYS A 281 -10.34 21.63 10.99
C LYS A 281 -9.13 22.22 10.27
N GLY A 282 -9.20 22.37 8.95
CA GLY A 282 -8.17 23.03 8.16
C GLY A 282 -7.93 24.48 8.60
N GLN A 283 -9.01 25.22 8.87
CA GLN A 283 -8.93 26.60 9.39
C GLN A 283 -8.25 26.66 10.77
N GLU A 284 -8.64 25.78 11.69
CA GLU A 284 -8.02 25.67 13.03
C GLU A 284 -6.52 25.36 12.93
N VAL A 285 -6.12 24.44 12.05
CA VAL A 285 -4.70 24.11 11.80
C VAL A 285 -3.95 25.32 11.23
N LEU A 286 -4.55 26.04 10.28
CA LEU A 286 -3.92 27.22 9.69
C LEU A 286 -3.72 28.32 10.73
N GLU A 287 -4.71 28.59 11.58
CA GLU A 287 -4.61 29.55 12.68
C GLU A 287 -3.53 29.17 13.69
N LYS A 288 -3.45 27.89 14.07
CA LYS A 288 -2.37 27.35 14.90
C LYS A 288 -1.00 27.65 14.30
N LEU A 289 -0.77 27.30 13.03
CA LEU A 289 0.52 27.50 12.35
C LEU A 289 0.89 28.98 12.17
N LEU A 290 -0.11 29.87 12.06
CA LEU A 290 0.11 31.31 12.02
C LEU A 290 0.42 31.91 13.40
N SER A 291 0.08 31.21 14.48
CA SER A 291 0.28 31.65 15.86
C SER A 291 1.61 31.15 16.44
N ASP A 292 2.06 29.97 16.02
CA ASP A 292 3.40 29.40 16.30
C ASP A 292 4.54 30.29 15.73
#